data_AF-A0AAW0YSR4-F1
#
_entry.id   AF-A0AAW0YSR4-F1
#
_cell.length_a   1.000
_cell.length_b   1.000
_cell.length_c   1.000
_cell.angle_alpha   90.00
_cell.angle_beta   90.00
_cell.angle_gamma   90.00
#
_symmetry.space_group_name_H-M   'P 1'
#
loop_
_entity.id
_entity.type
_entity.pdbx_description
1 polymer ?
#
loop_
_entity_poly.entity_id
_entity_poly.type
_entity_poly.pdbx_seq_one_letter_code
_entity_poly.pdbx_strand_id
1 'polypeptide(L)'
;MVSARAVRIAHTVLFTLVLLASVICLGISGALVGHYNREGYPPVHTGGYRDRIRITLVASVWSTAFALILTIGFQVAGRNIAFGLLTHLVPVAIGFILFLIGAASLTGLTDKIDCGMSGQTFSKCGVVKGLVVISWIDTIILLITLVFIITLCFIARGGYGVHKSTLYAD
;
A
#
# COMPACT_ATOMS: atom_id res chain seq x y z
N MET A 1 21.65 -4.99 20.95
CA MET A 1 20.31 -5.62 20.97
C MET A 1 19.28 -4.54 20.66
N VAL A 2 18.38 -4.76 19.70
CA VAL A 2 17.34 -3.77 19.36
C VAL A 2 16.26 -3.82 20.46
N SER A 3 15.85 -2.67 20.99
CA SER A 3 14.82 -2.65 22.03
C SER A 3 13.47 -3.13 21.51
N ALA A 4 12.87 -4.12 22.16
CA ALA A 4 11.51 -4.60 21.86
C ALA A 4 10.46 -3.48 21.88
N ARG A 5 10.63 -2.47 22.76
CA ARG A 5 9.78 -1.28 22.81
C ARG A 5 9.92 -0.45 21.53
N ALA A 6 11.15 -0.25 21.06
CA ALA A 6 11.40 0.50 19.83
C ALA A 6 10.77 -0.20 18.61
N VAL A 7 10.92 -1.53 18.51
CA VAL A 7 10.29 -2.33 17.45
C VAL A 7 8.77 -2.19 17.47
N ARG A 8 8.15 -2.30 18.66
CA ARG A 8 6.69 -2.16 18.79
C ARG A 8 6.20 -0.78 18.37
N ILE A 9 6.88 0.29 18.79
CA ILE A 9 6.51 1.67 18.40
C ILE A 9 6.67 1.86 16.90
N ALA A 10 7.82 1.49 16.34
CA ALA A 10 8.09 1.63 14.90
C ALA A 10 7.07 0.86 14.05
N HIS A 11 6.79 -0.41 14.41
CA HIS A 11 5.76 -1.20 13.76
C HIS A 11 4.39 -0.53 13.82
N THR A 12 3.95 -0.13 15.02
CA THR A 12 2.63 0.49 15.22
C THR A 12 2.47 1.75 14.37
N VAL A 13 3.48 2.63 14.37
CA VAL A 13 3.47 3.87 13.59
C VAL A 13 3.42 3.56 12.10
N LEU A 14 4.33 2.72 11.59
CA LEU A 14 4.41 2.39 10.16
C LEU A 14 3.12 1.75 9.65
N PHE A 15 2.60 0.75 10.36
CA PHE A 15 1.38 0.05 9.94
C PHE A 15 0.12 0.92 10.07
N THR A 16 0.08 1.85 11.04
CA THR A 16 -1.01 2.84 11.11
C THR A 16 -0.96 3.80 9.93
N LEU A 17 0.23 4.26 9.52
CA LEU A 17 0.39 5.10 8.34
C LEU A 17 -0.01 4.35 7.05
N VAL A 18 0.38 3.08 6.90
CA VAL A 18 -0.07 2.23 5.79
C VAL A 18 -1.60 2.12 5.78
N LEU A 19 -2.21 1.85 6.94
CA LEU A 19 -3.65 1.71 7.04
C LEU A 19 -4.38 2.99 6.64
N LEU A 20 -3.97 4.13 7.17
CA LEU A 20 -4.60 5.42 6.88
C LEU A 20 -4.49 5.79 5.39
N ALA A 21 -3.29 5.68 4.81
CA ALA A 21 -3.08 5.98 3.39
C ALA A 21 -3.88 5.03 2.48
N SER A 22 -3.82 3.73 2.75
CA SER A 22 -4.50 2.73 1.93
C SER A 22 -6.03 2.81 2.03
N VAL A 23 -6.60 3.19 3.18
CA VAL A 23 -8.06 3.44 3.31
C VAL A 23 -8.49 4.66 2.51
N ILE A 24 -7.70 5.74 2.50
CA ILE A 24 -7.98 6.92 1.66
C ILE A 24 -7.94 6.53 0.18
N CYS A 25 -6.91 5.78 -0.23
CA CYS A 25 -6.76 5.30 -1.59
C CYS A 25 -7.91 4.36 -2.01
N LEU A 26 -8.35 3.49 -1.09
CA LEU A 26 -9.51 2.61 -1.26
C LEU A 26 -10.80 3.39 -1.52
N GLY A 27 -11.05 4.44 -0.72
CA GLY A 27 -12.21 5.31 -0.91
C GLY A 27 -12.21 6.00 -2.28
N ILE A 28 -11.08 6.60 -2.67
CA ILE A 28 -10.96 7.33 -3.95
C ILE A 28 -11.09 6.38 -5.14
N SER A 29 -10.32 5.29 -5.15
CA SER A 29 -10.33 4.32 -6.25
C SER A 29 -11.68 3.61 -6.35
N GLY A 30 -12.30 3.23 -5.22
CA GLY A 30 -13.64 2.64 -5.18
C GLY A 30 -14.71 3.59 -5.72
N ALA A 31 -14.66 4.87 -5.33
CA ALA A 31 -15.59 5.89 -5.85
C ALA A 31 -15.42 6.10 -7.36
N LEU A 32 -14.19 6.12 -7.87
CA LEU A 32 -13.91 6.25 -9.31
C LEU A 32 -14.39 5.03 -10.10
N VAL A 33 -14.13 3.81 -9.62
CA VAL A 33 -14.64 2.59 -10.26
C VAL A 33 -16.18 2.59 -10.27
N GLY A 34 -16.81 2.98 -9.16
CA GLY A 34 -18.27 3.09 -9.07
C GLY A 34 -18.85 4.11 -10.06
N HIS A 35 -18.23 5.29 -10.16
CA HIS A 35 -18.61 6.34 -11.11
C HIS A 35 -18.46 5.87 -12.55
N TYR A 36 -17.28 5.39 -12.95
CA TYR A 36 -17.00 5.05 -14.34
C TYR A 36 -17.67 3.75 -14.81
N ASN A 37 -18.03 2.84 -13.91
CA ASN A 37 -18.87 1.70 -14.28
C ASN A 37 -20.32 2.11 -14.63
N ARG A 38 -20.79 3.28 -14.14
CA ARG A 38 -22.14 3.81 -14.43
C ARG A 38 -22.13 4.78 -15.61
N GLU A 39 -21.23 5.75 -15.57
CA GLU A 39 -21.17 6.86 -16.53
C GLU A 39 -20.24 6.59 -17.73
N GLY A 40 -19.46 5.50 -17.68
CA GLY A 40 -18.43 5.19 -18.66
C GLY A 40 -17.07 5.84 -18.31
N TYR A 41 -16.00 5.14 -18.69
CA TYR A 41 -14.63 5.64 -18.58
C TYR A 41 -14.32 6.68 -19.67
N PRO A 42 -13.26 7.50 -19.53
CA PRO A 42 -12.86 8.44 -20.57
C PRO A 42 -12.74 7.76 -21.95
N PRO A 43 -13.28 8.36 -23.03
CA PRO A 43 -13.32 7.74 -24.35
C PRO A 43 -11.92 7.57 -24.96
N VAL A 44 -11.00 8.46 -24.62
CA VAL A 44 -9.58 8.32 -24.95
C VAL A 44 -8.94 7.45 -23.86
N HIS A 45 -8.37 6.31 -24.25
CA HIS A 45 -7.75 5.33 -23.36
C HIS A 45 -8.69 4.69 -22.32
N THR A 46 -9.94 4.37 -22.70
CA THR A 46 -10.96 3.75 -21.83
C THR A 46 -10.45 2.55 -21.05
N GLY A 47 -9.90 1.53 -21.74
CA GLY A 47 -9.31 0.35 -21.09
C GLY A 47 -8.11 0.72 -20.21
N GLY A 48 -7.37 1.75 -20.63
CA GLY A 48 -6.21 2.22 -19.90
C GLY A 48 -6.55 2.77 -18.51
N TYR A 49 -7.55 3.65 -18.41
CA TYR A 49 -8.04 4.16 -17.13
C TYR A 49 -8.68 3.07 -16.29
N ARG A 50 -9.50 2.21 -16.90
CA ARG A 50 -10.19 1.12 -16.21
C ARG A 50 -9.22 0.20 -15.49
N ASP A 51 -8.23 -0.32 -16.19
CA ASP A 51 -7.36 -1.36 -15.65
C ASP A 51 -6.42 -0.78 -14.58
N ARG A 52 -5.93 0.45 -14.79
CA ARG A 52 -5.04 1.15 -13.87
C ARG A 52 -5.72 1.60 -12.56
N ILE A 53 -6.95 2.11 -12.64
CA ILE A 53 -7.72 2.46 -11.43
C ILE A 53 -8.06 1.18 -10.64
N ARG A 54 -8.40 0.08 -11.34
CA ARG A 54 -8.74 -1.19 -10.69
C ARG A 54 -7.55 -1.88 -10.03
N ILE A 55 -6.35 -1.85 -10.63
CA ILE A 55 -5.17 -2.41 -9.95
C ILE A 55 -4.83 -1.61 -8.69
N THR A 56 -4.97 -0.28 -8.72
CA THR A 56 -4.81 0.56 -7.52
C THR A 56 -5.89 0.27 -6.47
N LEU A 57 -7.13 0.01 -6.89
CA LEU A 57 -8.18 -0.46 -5.99
C LEU A 57 -7.78 -1.78 -5.32
N VAL A 58 -7.32 -2.78 -6.09
CA VAL A 58 -6.84 -4.06 -5.52
C VAL A 58 -5.68 -3.84 -4.55
N ALA A 59 -4.72 -2.98 -4.89
CA ALA A 59 -3.60 -2.62 -4.01
C ALA A 59 -4.10 -2.05 -2.68
N SER A 60 -5.06 -1.13 -2.73
CA SER A 60 -5.62 -0.48 -1.54
C SER A 60 -6.45 -1.43 -0.67
N VAL A 61 -7.25 -2.34 -1.26
CA VAL A 61 -7.98 -3.40 -0.53
C VAL A 61 -6.99 -4.32 0.17
N TRP A 62 -5.97 -4.79 -0.56
CA TRP A 62 -4.94 -5.68 -0.03
C TRP A 62 -4.22 -5.07 1.16
N SER A 63 -3.66 -3.86 0.98
CA SER A 63 -2.90 -3.18 2.04
C SER A 63 -3.78 -2.80 3.22
N THR A 64 -5.03 -2.39 3.01
CA THR A 64 -5.98 -2.11 4.11
C THR A 64 -6.23 -3.36 4.96
N ALA A 65 -6.57 -4.48 4.31
CA ALA A 65 -6.88 -5.74 4.99
C ALA A 65 -5.68 -6.26 5.79
N PHE A 66 -4.49 -6.31 5.16
CA PHE A 66 -3.31 -6.81 5.84
C PHE A 66 -2.75 -5.82 6.87
N ALA A 67 -2.88 -4.51 6.69
CA ALA A 67 -2.51 -3.55 7.72
C ALA A 67 -3.37 -3.75 8.98
N LEU A 68 -4.68 -3.98 8.84
CA LEU A 68 -5.54 -4.32 9.99
C LEU A 68 -5.13 -5.62 10.66
N ILE A 69 -5.01 -6.71 9.88
CA ILE A 69 -4.69 -8.04 10.39
C ILE A 69 -3.35 -8.04 11.11
N LEU A 70 -2.31 -7.46 10.50
CA LEU A 70 -0.95 -7.47 11.05
C LEU A 70 -0.80 -6.50 12.22
N THR A 71 -1.49 -5.36 12.21
CA THR A 71 -1.49 -4.45 13.37
C THR A 71 -2.15 -5.09 14.57
N ILE A 72 -3.40 -5.53 14.44
CA ILE A 72 -4.17 -6.10 15.55
C ILE A 72 -3.49 -7.40 16.04
N GLY A 73 -3.12 -8.26 15.10
CA GLY A 73 -2.46 -9.52 15.38
C GLY A 73 -1.13 -9.36 16.11
N PHE A 74 -0.32 -8.37 15.72
CA PHE A 74 0.94 -8.08 16.41
C PHE A 74 0.72 -7.52 17.83
N GLN A 75 -0.27 -6.63 18.03
CA GLN A 75 -0.53 -6.09 19.37
C GLN A 75 -1.06 -7.15 20.34
N VAL A 76 -1.90 -8.07 19.85
CA VAL A 76 -2.53 -9.13 20.66
C VAL A 76 -1.62 -10.35 20.82
N ALA A 77 -0.92 -10.75 19.76
CA ALA A 77 -0.23 -12.03 19.67
C ALA A 77 1.17 -11.92 19.03
N GLY A 78 1.87 -10.79 19.15
CA GLY A 78 3.17 -10.56 18.50
C GLY A 78 4.32 -11.50 18.91
N ARG A 79 4.16 -12.28 20.00
CA ARG A 79 5.10 -13.36 20.39
C ARG A 79 4.83 -14.68 19.67
N ASN A 80 3.71 -14.79 18.96
CA ASN A 80 3.33 -15.98 18.20
C ASN A 80 4.02 -15.97 16.82
N ILE A 81 4.47 -17.13 16.36
CA ILE A 81 5.09 -17.34 15.04
C ILE A 81 4.13 -16.94 13.91
N ALA A 82 2.81 -17.06 14.13
CA ALA A 82 1.78 -16.63 13.18
C ALA A 82 1.83 -15.13 12.85
N PHE A 83 2.43 -14.31 13.71
CA PHE A 83 2.68 -12.87 13.48
C PHE A 83 4.19 -12.56 13.45
N GLY A 84 4.99 -13.53 12.99
CA GLY A 84 6.44 -13.38 12.80
C GLY A 84 6.81 -12.55 11.56
N LEU A 85 8.11 -12.45 11.28
CA LEU A 85 8.63 -11.58 10.22
C LEU A 85 8.13 -11.95 8.81
N LEU A 86 8.04 -13.23 8.46
CA LEU A 86 7.59 -13.66 7.13
C LEU A 86 6.13 -13.29 6.86
N THR A 87 5.27 -13.40 7.88
CA THR A 87 3.85 -13.05 7.78
C THR A 87 3.63 -11.55 7.58
N HIS A 88 4.63 -10.72 7.93
CA HIS A 88 4.64 -9.29 7.61
C HIS A 88 5.30 -9.02 6.25
N LEU A 89 6.42 -9.68 5.96
CA LEU A 89 7.22 -9.46 4.76
C LEU A 89 6.42 -9.73 3.48
N VAL A 90 5.75 -10.88 3.40
CA VAL A 90 5.06 -11.29 2.17
C VAL A 90 3.91 -10.34 1.82
N PRO A 91 2.96 -10.03 2.73
CA PRO A 91 1.87 -9.11 2.39
C PRO A 91 2.33 -7.69 2.11
N VAL A 92 3.33 -7.18 2.84
CA VAL A 92 3.88 -5.83 2.61
C VAL A 92 4.60 -5.76 1.26
N ALA A 93 5.36 -6.79 0.89
CA ALA A 93 6.02 -6.84 -0.43
C ALA A 93 5.00 -6.88 -1.58
N ILE A 94 3.95 -7.68 -1.45
CA ILE A 94 2.85 -7.72 -2.44
C ILE A 94 2.17 -6.35 -2.53
N GLY A 95 1.83 -5.74 -1.39
CA GLY A 95 1.25 -4.41 -1.34
C GLY A 95 2.14 -3.37 -2.05
N PHE A 96 3.44 -3.37 -1.76
CA PHE A 96 4.41 -2.47 -2.38
C PHE A 96 4.44 -2.64 -3.92
N ILE A 97 4.52 -3.87 -4.41
CA ILE A 97 4.56 -4.15 -5.86
C ILE A 97 3.27 -3.67 -6.53
N LEU A 98 2.10 -3.97 -5.94
CA LEU A 98 0.81 -3.57 -6.49
C LEU A 98 0.68 -2.04 -6.55
N PHE A 99 1.07 -1.34 -5.49
CA PHE A 99 1.05 0.12 -5.46
C PHE A 99 2.05 0.75 -6.42
N LEU A 100 3.27 0.21 -6.53
CA LEU A 100 4.27 0.69 -7.47
C LEU A 100 3.78 0.58 -8.92
N ILE A 101 3.19 -0.57 -9.28
CA ILE A 101 2.58 -0.78 -10.61
C ILE A 101 1.42 0.20 -10.83
N GLY A 102 0.50 0.31 -9.88
CA GLY A 102 -0.67 1.20 -9.97
C GLY A 102 -0.27 2.67 -10.10
N ALA A 103 0.62 3.14 -9.23
CA ALA A 103 1.10 4.52 -9.21
C ALA A 103 1.85 4.87 -10.50
N ALA A 104 2.86 4.09 -10.88
CA ALA A 104 3.65 4.36 -12.07
C ALA A 104 2.81 4.32 -13.35
N SER A 105 1.90 3.34 -13.48
CA SER A 105 1.06 3.20 -14.66
C SER A 105 0.00 4.30 -14.78
N LEU A 106 -0.59 4.77 -13.67
CA LEU A 106 -1.49 5.93 -13.66
C LEU A 106 -0.74 7.23 -13.94
N THR A 107 0.46 7.41 -13.39
CA THR A 107 1.31 8.56 -13.71
C THR A 107 1.60 8.62 -15.20
N GLY A 108 2.06 7.52 -15.82
CA GLY A 108 2.35 7.50 -17.25
C GLY A 108 1.13 7.68 -18.17
N LEU A 109 -0.09 7.49 -17.66
CA LEU A 109 -1.32 7.77 -18.41
C LEU A 109 -1.78 9.23 -18.28
N THR A 110 -1.43 9.89 -17.17
CA THR A 110 -2.01 11.19 -16.80
C THR A 110 -1.01 12.33 -16.73
N ASP A 111 0.30 12.09 -16.85
CA ASP A 111 1.36 13.10 -16.70
C ASP A 111 1.14 14.36 -17.53
N LYS A 112 0.73 14.21 -18.79
CA LYS A 112 0.55 15.29 -19.77
C LYS A 112 -0.85 15.91 -19.80
N ILE A 113 -1.75 15.45 -18.94
CA ILE A 113 -3.13 15.94 -18.90
C ILE A 113 -3.26 17.07 -17.90
N ASP A 114 -3.71 18.23 -18.37
CA ASP A 114 -4.16 19.33 -17.53
C ASP A 114 -5.69 19.30 -17.35
N CYS A 115 -6.15 19.05 -16.13
CA CYS A 115 -7.58 18.98 -15.80
C CYS A 115 -8.28 20.36 -15.83
N GLY A 116 -7.52 21.46 -15.87
CA GLY A 116 -8.04 22.84 -15.99
C GLY A 116 -8.25 23.29 -17.43
N MET A 117 -7.71 22.57 -18.42
CA MET A 117 -7.88 22.88 -19.84
C MET A 117 -9.07 22.13 -20.44
N SER A 118 -10.00 22.86 -21.05
CA SER A 118 -11.26 22.31 -21.59
C SER A 118 -11.07 21.22 -22.67
N GLY A 119 -9.94 21.24 -23.39
CA GLY A 119 -9.61 20.24 -24.41
C GLY A 119 -8.88 18.98 -23.92
N GLN A 120 -8.46 18.94 -22.65
CA GLN A 120 -7.69 17.82 -22.08
C GLN A 120 -8.39 17.19 -20.86
N THR A 121 -9.35 17.90 -20.27
CA THR A 121 -10.08 17.44 -19.10
C THR A 121 -11.08 16.33 -19.44
N PHE A 122 -11.50 15.60 -18.41
CA PHE A 122 -12.52 14.57 -18.48
C PHE A 122 -13.25 14.48 -17.14
N SER A 123 -14.38 13.79 -17.11
CA SER A 123 -15.16 13.60 -15.88
C SER A 123 -14.27 13.05 -14.76
N LYS A 124 -14.21 13.73 -13.61
CA LYS A 124 -13.38 13.34 -12.44
C LYS A 124 -11.86 13.34 -12.68
N CYS A 125 -11.35 14.07 -13.68
CA CYS A 125 -9.91 14.21 -13.93
C CYS A 125 -9.09 14.58 -12.69
N GLY A 126 -9.51 15.61 -11.95
CA GLY A 126 -8.82 16.04 -10.72
C GLY A 126 -8.77 14.95 -9.64
N VAL A 127 -9.81 14.11 -9.55
CA VAL A 127 -9.86 12.98 -8.60
C VAL A 127 -8.91 11.86 -9.04
N VAL A 128 -8.78 11.61 -10.35
CA VAL A 128 -7.78 10.65 -10.88
C VAL A 128 -6.36 11.14 -10.61
N LYS A 129 -6.07 12.44 -10.77
CA LYS A 129 -4.77 13.02 -10.37
C LYS A 129 -4.54 12.90 -8.85
N GLY A 130 -5.59 13.09 -8.05
CA GLY A 130 -5.55 12.82 -6.61
C GLY A 130 -5.21 11.35 -6.31
N LEU A 131 -5.77 10.40 -7.07
CA LEU A 131 -5.46 8.97 -6.94
C LEU A 131 -3.98 8.68 -7.22
N VAL A 132 -3.38 9.36 -8.22
CA VAL A 132 -1.93 9.25 -8.48
C VAL A 132 -1.12 9.67 -7.25
N VAL A 133 -1.43 10.82 -6.67
CA VAL A 133 -0.70 11.36 -5.51
C VAL A 133 -0.79 10.41 -4.31
N ILE A 134 -1.99 9.99 -3.91
CA ILE A 134 -2.14 9.09 -2.75
C ILE A 134 -1.48 7.73 -3.00
N SER A 135 -1.54 7.19 -4.24
CA SER A 135 -0.89 5.92 -4.56
C SER A 135 0.65 5.98 -4.45
N TRP A 136 1.27 7.13 -4.75
CA TRP A 136 2.70 7.33 -4.50
C TRP A 136 3.02 7.45 -3.02
N ILE A 137 2.16 8.11 -2.24
CA ILE A 137 2.29 8.17 -0.77
C ILE A 137 2.26 6.75 -0.19
N ASP A 138 1.28 5.92 -0.57
CA ASP A 138 1.21 4.51 -0.18
C ASP A 138 2.47 3.74 -0.59
N THR A 139 2.95 3.95 -1.83
CA THR A 139 4.17 3.28 -2.34
C THR A 139 5.39 3.59 -1.48
N ILE A 140 5.58 4.86 -1.08
CA ILE A 140 6.71 5.30 -0.25
C ILE A 140 6.60 4.74 1.17
N ILE A 141 5.41 4.80 1.78
CA ILE A 141 5.20 4.28 3.14
C ILE A 141 5.41 2.76 3.17
N LEU A 142 4.93 2.04 2.17
CA LEU A 142 5.15 0.60 2.03
C LEU A 142 6.62 0.26 1.80
N LEU A 143 7.35 1.06 1.02
CA LEU A 143 8.80 0.90 0.86
C LEU A 143 9.55 1.04 2.19
N ILE A 144 9.24 2.10 2.96
CA ILE A 144 9.85 2.31 4.28
C ILE A 144 9.53 1.14 5.22
N THR A 145 8.27 0.68 5.21
CA THR A 145 7.82 -0.48 5.99
C THR A 145 8.53 -1.76 5.57
N LEU A 146 8.74 -1.96 4.27
CA LEU A 146 9.45 -3.10 3.72
C LEU A 146 10.92 -3.10 4.13
N VAL A 147 11.60 -1.95 4.04
CA VAL A 147 12.98 -1.77 4.52
C VAL A 147 13.08 -2.10 6.00
N PHE A 148 12.17 -1.58 6.82
CA PHE A 148 12.10 -1.88 8.26
C PHE A 148 12.02 -3.40 8.53
N ILE A 149 11.09 -4.11 7.87
CA ILE A 149 10.93 -5.57 8.06
C ILE A 149 12.16 -6.33 7.56
N ILE A 150 12.72 -5.95 6.42
CA ILE A 150 13.93 -6.59 5.86
C ILE A 150 15.12 -6.42 6.81
N THR A 151 15.31 -5.22 7.38
CA THR A 151 16.35 -4.99 8.39
C THR A 151 16.18 -5.91 9.60
N LEU A 152 14.95 -6.09 10.10
CA LEU A 152 14.67 -7.03 11.18
C LEU A 152 14.95 -8.48 10.78
N CYS A 153 14.66 -8.89 9.54
CA CYS A 153 15.00 -10.22 9.03
C CYS A 153 16.51 -10.48 9.06
N PHE A 154 17.33 -9.50 8.65
CA PHE A 154 18.79 -9.63 8.69
C PHE A 154 19.32 -9.72 10.11
N ILE A 155 18.78 -8.92 11.04
CA ILE A 155 19.17 -8.96 12.46
C ILE A 155 18.80 -10.32 13.08
N ALA A 156 17.58 -10.82 12.82
CA ALA A 156 17.11 -12.09 13.37
C ALA A 156 17.92 -13.30 12.85
N ARG A 157 18.33 -13.26 11.57
CA ARG A 157 19.15 -14.32 10.96
C ARG A 157 20.54 -14.42 11.59
N GLY A 158 21.10 -13.30 12.06
CA GLY A 158 22.37 -13.26 12.79
C GLY A 158 22.31 -13.86 14.20
N GLY A 159 21.12 -13.98 14.80
CA GLY A 159 20.96 -14.41 16.20
C GLY A 159 20.51 -15.86 16.42
N TYR A 160 19.59 -16.41 15.61
CA TYR A 160 18.85 -17.64 15.98
C TYR A 160 18.72 -18.72 14.90
N GLY A 161 19.30 -18.53 13.71
CA GLY A 161 19.01 -19.39 12.56
C GLY A 161 17.55 -19.24 12.11
N VAL A 162 17.23 -19.72 10.91
CA VAL A 162 15.95 -19.45 10.21
C VAL A 162 14.70 -19.94 10.97
N HIS A 163 14.87 -20.77 12.01
CA HIS A 163 13.80 -21.60 12.54
C HIS A 163 12.81 -20.91 13.51
N LYS A 164 13.18 -19.78 14.13
CA LYS A 164 12.30 -18.99 15.03
C LYS A 164 12.66 -17.51 14.98
N SER A 165 11.96 -16.74 14.15
CA SER A 165 12.06 -15.28 14.14
C SER A 165 10.69 -14.67 14.38
N THR A 166 10.37 -14.49 15.67
CA THR A 166 9.24 -13.65 16.06
C THR A 166 9.57 -12.19 15.68
N LEU A 167 8.57 -11.32 15.62
CA LEU A 167 8.83 -9.91 15.33
C LEU A 167 9.60 -9.22 16.48
N TYR A 168 9.62 -9.82 17.67
CA TYR A 168 10.52 -9.43 18.72
C TYR A 168 11.91 -10.01 18.44
N ALA A 169 12.91 -9.13 18.39
CA ALA A 169 14.29 -9.54 18.55
C ALA A 169 14.45 -9.94 20.03
N ASP A 170 14.41 -11.23 20.31
CA ASP A 170 14.87 -11.77 21.60
C ASP A 170 16.40 -11.67 21.67
#